data_AF-A0A8C3GC69-F1
#
_entry.id   AF-A0A8C3GC69-F1
#
_cell.length_a   1.000
_cell.length_b   1.000
_cell.length_c   1.000
_cell.angle_alpha   90.00
_cell.angle_beta   90.00
_cell.angle_gamma   90.00
#
_symmetry.space_group_name_H-M   'P 1'
#
loop_
_entity.id
_entity.type
_entity.pdbx_description
1 polymer ?
#
loop_
_entity_poly.entity_id
_entity_poly.type
_entity_poly.pdbx_seq_one_letter_code
_entity_poly.pdbx_strand_id
1 'polypeptide(L)'
;MQNLKTSLIAEQQTNFNTVLTREKLKKEQIINELTEKWRTVTQQQEKDKALIETLSEDRASVMQEKKHLEEELNRLRGAALVSSTSEAGAPPVAGAFSCEPEADRLASVAAIPDDEQVDSAAEASMVTVHDIVLMSEEKQRILLLERTLHMKEEENKRLSQRLMSQSMSSVSSRHSDKIAIRDFQVGDLVLIILDERHDNYVLFTVGPTLYFLHSESLTALDLKPATGTSRRPWVLGKVMEKEYCQAKKAQNRFKVPLGTKFYRVKAVPWNRKV
;
A
#
# COMPACT_ATOMS: atom_id res chain seq x y z
N MET A 1 2.34 -21.17 -69.29
CA MET A 1 2.62 -21.47 -67.86
C MET A 1 3.49 -20.42 -67.17
N GLN A 2 4.53 -19.85 -67.80
CA GLN A 2 5.40 -18.84 -67.15
C GLN A 2 4.64 -17.55 -66.75
N ASN A 3 3.76 -17.02 -67.60
CA ASN A 3 2.97 -15.80 -67.29
C ASN A 3 2.07 -15.96 -66.05
N LEU A 4 1.49 -17.14 -65.81
CA LEU A 4 0.70 -17.40 -64.60
C LEU A 4 1.57 -17.40 -63.34
N LYS A 5 2.79 -17.94 -63.40
CA LYS A 5 3.73 -17.94 -62.28
C LYS A 5 4.17 -16.51 -61.94
N THR A 6 4.47 -15.69 -62.95
CA THR A 6 4.83 -14.28 -62.75
C THR A 6 3.68 -13.48 -62.15
N SER A 7 2.44 -13.72 -62.60
CA SER A 7 1.23 -13.09 -62.05
C SER A 7 1.01 -13.45 -60.58
N LEU A 8 1.15 -14.73 -60.22
CA LEU A 8 0.97 -15.19 -58.84
C LEU A 8 2.01 -14.59 -57.88
N ILE A 9 3.26 -14.44 -58.32
CA ILE A 9 4.33 -13.81 -57.53
C ILE A 9 4.03 -12.31 -57.32
N ALA A 10 3.59 -11.61 -58.36
CA ALA A 10 3.22 -10.20 -58.26
C ALA A 10 2.02 -9.97 -57.31
N GLU A 11 1.04 -10.87 -57.35
CA GLU A 11 -0.10 -10.85 -56.43
C GLU A 11 0.31 -11.11 -54.98
N GLN A 12 1.16 -12.11 -54.73
CA GLN A 12 1.71 -12.38 -53.39
C GLN A 12 2.53 -11.20 -52.85
N GLN A 13 3.35 -10.56 -53.70
CA GLN A 13 4.12 -9.39 -53.30
C GLN A 13 3.22 -8.21 -52.93
N THR A 14 2.13 -8.00 -53.67
CA THR A 14 1.16 -6.93 -53.40
C THR A 14 0.41 -7.19 -52.09
N ASN A 15 0.00 -8.43 -51.84
CA ASN A 15 -0.64 -8.84 -50.60
C ASN A 15 0.30 -8.67 -49.40
N PHE A 16 1.57 -9.10 -49.53
CA PHE A 16 2.58 -8.92 -48.50
C PHE A 16 2.82 -7.43 -48.18
N ASN A 17 3.00 -6.59 -49.21
CA ASN A 17 3.21 -5.16 -49.03
C ASN A 17 2.01 -4.48 -48.37
N THR A 18 0.78 -4.93 -48.69
CA THR A 18 -0.45 -4.42 -48.07
C THR A 18 -0.53 -4.78 -46.59
N VAL A 19 -0.25 -6.05 -46.25
CA VAL A 19 -0.21 -6.51 -44.84
C VAL A 19 0.87 -5.77 -44.06
N LEU A 20 2.07 -5.64 -44.63
CA LEU A 20 3.18 -4.93 -44.01
C LEU A 20 2.83 -3.46 -43.72
N THR A 21 2.19 -2.78 -44.66
CA THR A 21 1.75 -1.39 -44.47
C THR A 21 0.68 -1.28 -43.39
N ARG A 22 -0.29 -2.19 -43.35
CA ARG A 22 -1.32 -2.25 -42.31
C ARG A 22 -0.72 -2.46 -40.92
N GLU A 23 0.21 -3.41 -40.79
CA GLU A 23 0.87 -3.69 -39.51
C GLU A 23 1.78 -2.53 -39.07
N LYS A 24 2.46 -1.87 -40.02
CA LYS A 24 3.22 -0.65 -39.75
C LYS A 24 2.33 0.46 -39.19
N LEU A 25 1.16 0.69 -39.81
CA LEU A 25 0.19 1.69 -39.36
C LEU A 25 -0.34 1.37 -37.95
N LYS A 26 -0.70 0.10 -37.69
CA LYS A 26 -1.14 -0.33 -36.34
C LYS A 26 -0.07 -0.10 -35.28
N LYS A 27 1.19 -0.44 -35.59
CA LYS A 27 2.32 -0.20 -34.69
C LYS A 27 2.47 1.29 -34.39
N GLU A 28 2.38 2.13 -35.42
CA GLU A 28 2.49 3.59 -35.28
C GLU A 28 1.34 4.19 -34.46
N GLN A 29 0.12 3.69 -34.67
CA GLN A 29 -1.04 4.07 -33.85
C GLN A 29 -0.85 3.72 -32.37
N ILE A 30 -0.40 2.49 -32.07
CA ILE A 30 -0.12 2.06 -30.69
C ILE A 30 0.99 2.92 -30.06
N ILE A 31 2.04 3.24 -30.81
CA ILE A 31 3.11 4.12 -30.34
C ILE A 31 2.57 5.50 -30.00
N ASN A 32 1.71 6.07 -30.85
CA ASN A 32 1.12 7.38 -30.61
C ASN A 32 0.21 7.39 -29.38
N GLU A 33 -0.66 6.39 -29.23
CA GLU A 33 -1.53 6.24 -28.06
C GLU A 33 -0.72 6.08 -26.75
N LEU A 34 0.36 5.28 -26.79
CA LEU A 34 1.24 5.11 -25.63
C LEU A 34 2.00 6.40 -25.31
N THR A 35 2.46 7.14 -26.34
CA THR A 35 3.17 8.41 -26.17
C THR A 35 2.27 9.48 -25.57
N GLU A 36 1.01 9.53 -26.00
CA GLU A 36 0.01 10.45 -25.45
C GLU A 36 -0.32 10.12 -23.99
N LYS A 37 -0.59 8.84 -23.69
CA LYS A 37 -0.80 8.39 -22.29
C LYS A 37 0.40 8.71 -21.40
N TRP A 38 1.61 8.48 -21.89
CA TRP A 38 2.84 8.79 -21.16
C TRP A 38 2.97 10.28 -20.90
N ARG A 39 2.65 11.14 -21.88
CA ARG A 39 2.65 12.59 -21.72
C ARG A 39 1.65 13.05 -20.66
N THR A 40 0.42 12.53 -20.69
CA THR A 40 -0.64 12.87 -19.72
C THR A 40 -0.24 12.47 -18.30
N VAL A 41 0.31 11.27 -18.12
CA VAL A 41 0.78 10.79 -16.80
C VAL A 41 1.96 11.65 -16.30
N THR A 42 2.91 11.97 -17.18
CA THR A 42 4.06 12.82 -16.81
C THR A 42 3.61 14.22 -16.38
N GLN A 43 2.67 14.83 -17.12
CA GLN A 43 2.13 16.13 -16.77
C GLN A 43 1.37 16.11 -15.44
N GLN A 44 0.61 15.04 -15.16
CA GLN A 44 -0.06 14.88 -13.87
C GLN A 44 0.96 14.73 -12.74
N GLN A 45 2.01 13.94 -12.94
CA GLN A 45 3.08 13.77 -11.96
C GLN A 45 3.79 15.09 -11.64
N GLU A 46 4.01 15.96 -12.64
CA GLU A 46 4.56 17.31 -12.41
C GLU A 46 3.63 18.19 -11.57
N LYS A 47 2.32 18.15 -11.83
CA LYS A 47 1.32 18.88 -11.04
C LYS A 47 1.27 18.39 -9.60
N ASP A 48 1.25 17.07 -9.41
CA ASP A 48 1.22 16.46 -8.07
C ASP A 48 2.51 16.79 -7.31
N LYS A 49 3.66 16.78 -7.98
CA LYS A 49 4.94 17.18 -7.39
C LYS A 49 4.92 18.64 -6.92
N ALA A 50 4.44 19.55 -7.76
CA ALA A 50 4.34 20.97 -7.40
C ALA A 50 3.38 21.19 -6.22
N LEU A 51 2.24 20.49 -6.20
CA LEU A 51 1.29 20.55 -5.09
C LEU A 51 1.91 20.04 -3.77
N ILE A 52 2.67 18.94 -3.82
CA ILE A 52 3.37 18.40 -2.65
C ILE A 52 4.40 19.41 -2.13
N GLU A 53 5.12 20.08 -3.02
CA GLU A 53 6.10 21.12 -2.66
C GLU A 53 5.40 22.28 -1.92
N THR A 54 4.33 22.83 -2.48
CA THR A 54 3.54 23.89 -1.82
C THR A 54 2.99 23.46 -0.46
N LEU A 55 2.40 22.26 -0.36
CA LEU A 55 1.89 21.76 0.93
C LEU A 55 3.00 21.53 1.95
N SER A 56 4.22 21.20 1.50
CA SER A 56 5.36 21.04 2.38
C SER A 56 5.87 22.38 2.92
N GLU A 57 5.86 23.43 2.10
CA GLU A 57 6.19 24.81 2.50
C GLU A 57 5.16 25.37 3.48
N ASP A 58 3.87 25.16 3.19
CA ASP A 58 2.78 25.57 4.08
C ASP A 58 2.89 24.87 5.44
N ARG A 59 3.14 23.55 5.44
CA ARG A 59 3.35 22.78 6.68
C ARG A 59 4.56 23.31 7.47
N ALA A 60 5.65 23.65 6.80
CA ALA A 60 6.83 24.19 7.47
C ALA A 60 6.53 25.56 8.12
N SER A 61 5.82 26.42 7.41
CA SER A 61 5.40 27.75 7.89
C SER A 61 4.49 27.64 9.12
N VAL A 62 3.47 26.77 9.06
CA VAL A 62 2.55 26.51 10.18
C VAL A 62 3.30 25.93 11.38
N MET A 63 4.26 25.03 11.16
CA MET A 63 5.08 24.47 12.24
C MET A 63 5.96 25.55 12.91
N GLN A 64 6.50 26.48 12.13
CA GLN A 64 7.29 27.60 12.65
C GLN A 64 6.43 28.59 13.44
N GLU A 65 5.24 28.93 12.92
CA GLU A 65 4.28 29.80 13.63
C GLU A 65 3.82 29.17 14.93
N LYS A 66 3.47 27.87 14.90
CA LYS A 66 3.13 27.11 16.12
C LYS A 66 4.25 27.18 17.15
N LYS A 67 5.51 26.95 16.73
CA LYS A 67 6.67 27.01 17.63
C LYS A 67 6.82 28.41 18.24
N HIS A 68 6.67 29.46 17.43
CA HIS A 68 6.72 30.84 17.92
C HIS A 68 5.61 31.10 18.96
N LEU A 69 4.37 30.68 18.69
CA LEU A 69 3.27 30.83 19.65
C LEU A 69 3.49 30.03 20.94
N GLU A 70 4.08 28.83 20.86
CA GLU A 70 4.46 28.03 22.04
C GLU A 70 5.54 28.75 22.88
N GLU A 71 6.53 29.37 22.25
CA GLU A 71 7.56 30.17 22.91
C GLU A 71 6.97 31.43 23.58
N GLU A 72 6.06 32.13 22.90
CA GLU A 72 5.31 33.27 23.45
C GLU A 72 4.49 32.88 24.69
N LEU A 73 3.75 31.76 24.60
CA LEU A 73 2.93 31.26 25.69
C LEU A 73 3.79 30.82 26.88
N ASN A 74 4.93 30.19 26.62
CA ASN A 74 5.87 29.82 27.67
C ASN A 74 6.51 31.05 28.35
N ARG A 75 6.80 32.12 27.57
CA ARG A 75 7.30 33.39 28.13
C ARG A 75 6.25 34.08 28.99
N LEU A 76 4.99 34.13 28.56
CA LEU A 76 3.89 34.70 29.36
C LEU A 76 3.68 33.93 30.67
N ARG A 77 3.74 32.59 30.64
CA ARG A 77 3.73 31.76 31.85
C ARG A 77 4.92 32.05 32.77
N GLY A 78 6.12 32.22 32.21
CA GLY A 78 7.31 32.59 32.96
C GLY A 78 7.24 33.97 33.60
N ALA A 79 6.71 34.97 32.89
CA ALA A 79 6.56 36.33 33.40
C ALA A 79 5.52 36.43 34.54
N ALA A 80 4.43 35.65 34.47
CA ALA A 80 3.43 35.58 35.53
C ALA A 80 3.99 35.04 36.87
N LEU A 81 5.05 34.21 36.82
CA LEU A 81 5.73 33.69 38.01
C LEU A 81 6.75 34.67 38.62
N VAL A 82 7.17 35.70 37.87
CA VAL A 82 8.15 36.72 38.34
C VAL A 82 7.44 38.00 38.83
N SER A 83 6.19 38.24 38.45
CA SER A 83 5.41 39.41 38.87
C SER A 83 4.83 39.33 40.30
N SER A 84 5.02 38.22 41.01
CA SER A 84 4.49 37.97 42.36
C SER A 84 5.57 38.02 43.46
N THR A 85 6.59 38.88 43.30
CA THR A 85 7.52 39.20 44.39
C THR A 85 7.81 40.70 44.48
N SER A 86 6.90 41.45 45.09
CA SER A 86 7.23 42.64 45.89
C SER A 86 6.04 43.05 46.76
N GLU A 87 6.03 42.63 48.03
CA GLU A 87 5.87 43.51 49.21
C GLU A 87 6.15 42.76 50.54
N ALA A 88 7.02 43.38 51.34
CA ALA A 88 7.18 43.36 52.81
C ALA A 88 7.69 42.11 53.59
N GLY A 89 9.02 42.08 53.83
CA GLY A 89 9.62 42.25 55.17
C GLY A 89 9.76 41.07 56.17
N ALA A 90 10.95 40.45 56.24
CA ALA A 90 11.78 40.19 57.46
C ALA A 90 12.91 39.14 57.20
N PRO A 91 14.11 39.20 57.85
CA PRO A 91 15.28 38.38 57.49
C PRO A 91 15.55 37.25 58.55
N PRO A 92 16.66 36.46 58.52
CA PRO A 92 16.61 35.05 58.14
C PRO A 92 17.14 34.06 59.22
N VAL A 93 16.75 32.79 59.16
CA VAL A 93 17.53 31.70 59.78
C VAL A 93 17.56 30.49 58.85
N ALA A 94 18.78 29.97 58.69
CA ALA A 94 19.29 28.99 57.74
C ALA A 94 18.64 27.59 57.76
N GLY A 95 18.75 26.87 56.63
CA GLY A 95 18.94 25.42 56.65
C GLY A 95 18.24 24.57 55.57
N ALA A 96 18.87 24.47 54.39
CA ALA A 96 19.02 23.27 53.54
C ALA A 96 17.82 22.37 53.11
N PHE A 97 17.48 22.49 51.81
CA PHE A 97 17.26 21.46 50.77
C PHE A 97 16.64 20.08 51.08
N SER A 98 15.44 19.83 50.55
CA SER A 98 15.22 18.94 49.37
C SER A 98 13.73 18.66 49.19
N CYS A 99 13.17 19.04 48.04
CA CYS A 99 11.92 18.46 47.53
C CYS A 99 11.87 18.67 46.01
N GLU A 100 11.68 17.59 45.24
CA GLU A 100 10.95 17.63 43.97
C GLU A 100 10.15 16.31 43.87
N PRO A 101 8.85 16.39 43.55
CA PRO A 101 7.91 15.26 43.48
C PRO A 101 7.64 14.82 42.02
N GLU A 102 7.15 13.59 41.88
CA GLU A 102 6.59 13.07 40.63
C GLU A 102 5.15 13.58 40.38
N ALA A 103 4.86 13.74 39.08
CA ALA A 103 3.67 14.33 38.50
C ALA A 103 2.43 13.42 38.59
N ASP A 104 1.29 14.01 38.99
CA ASP A 104 0.00 13.35 39.00
C ASP A 104 -1.09 14.27 38.36
N ARG A 105 -1.90 13.64 37.51
CA ARG A 105 -3.35 13.86 37.31
C ARG A 105 -3.90 15.22 36.84
N LEU A 106 -4.30 15.21 35.56
CA LEU A 106 -5.42 16.00 34.99
C LEU A 106 -6.76 15.38 35.41
N ALA A 107 -7.91 16.04 35.52
CA ALA A 107 -8.31 17.44 35.69
C ALA A 107 -9.85 17.35 35.88
N SER A 108 -10.39 17.89 36.97
CA SER A 108 -11.83 18.06 37.19
C SER A 108 -12.08 19.55 37.39
N VAL A 109 -13.02 20.11 36.65
CA VAL A 109 -13.38 21.54 36.69
C VAL A 109 -14.72 21.70 37.41
N ALA A 110 -14.70 22.47 38.49
CA ALA A 110 -15.81 23.08 39.23
C ALA A 110 -15.21 24.36 39.87
N ALA A 111 -15.85 25.51 40.11
CA ALA A 111 -17.23 25.96 40.05
C ALA A 111 -17.28 27.50 40.37
N ILE A 112 -18.27 28.25 39.81
CA ILE A 112 -19.13 29.30 40.45
C ILE A 112 -18.52 30.72 40.73
N PRO A 113 -19.29 31.85 40.81
CA PRO A 113 -20.73 32.16 40.48
C PRO A 113 -20.93 33.36 39.52
N ASP A 114 -22.16 33.53 39.01
CA ASP A 114 -22.86 34.83 39.00
C ASP A 114 -24.37 34.59 38.90
N ASP A 115 -25.14 35.20 39.81
CA ASP A 115 -26.59 35.07 39.94
C ASP A 115 -27.17 36.44 40.32
N GLU A 116 -28.03 37.03 39.49
CA GLU A 116 -28.99 38.08 39.88
C GLU A 116 -30.11 38.25 38.82
N GLN A 117 -31.30 37.71 39.12
CA GLN A 117 -32.65 38.34 39.17
C GLN A 117 -32.98 39.42 38.07
N VAL A 118 -34.10 39.43 37.31
CA VAL A 118 -35.55 39.39 37.65
C VAL A 118 -36.42 39.21 36.37
N ASP A 119 -37.59 38.57 36.54
CA ASP A 119 -38.91 38.69 35.85
C ASP A 119 -39.05 38.86 34.32
N SER A 120 -39.76 37.91 33.68
CA SER A 120 -40.85 38.25 32.74
C SER A 120 -41.83 37.08 32.54
N ALA A 121 -43.11 37.44 32.55
CA ALA A 121 -44.28 36.58 32.68
C ALA A 121 -44.86 36.06 31.35
N ALA A 122 -45.71 35.04 31.51
CA ALA A 122 -46.79 34.61 30.61
C ALA A 122 -46.39 33.97 29.27
N GLU A 123 -46.46 32.63 29.20
CA GLU A 123 -47.48 31.90 28.42
C GLU A 123 -47.28 30.39 28.62
N ALA A 124 -47.85 29.85 29.71
CA ALA A 124 -48.03 28.41 29.85
C ALA A 124 -49.28 28.00 29.06
N SER A 125 -49.07 27.69 27.78
CA SER A 125 -50.05 27.07 26.90
C SER A 125 -50.40 25.67 27.42
N MET A 126 -51.69 25.33 27.39
CA MET A 126 -52.27 24.11 27.96
C MET A 126 -51.80 22.88 27.17
N VAL A 127 -50.66 22.30 27.53
CA VAL A 127 -50.25 20.99 27.03
C VAL A 127 -51.13 19.95 27.72
N THR A 128 -52.01 19.30 26.95
CA THR A 128 -52.91 18.30 27.47
C THR A 128 -52.11 17.14 28.08
N VAL A 129 -52.60 16.50 29.15
CA VAL A 129 -51.91 15.37 29.81
C VAL A 129 -51.59 14.25 28.81
N HIS A 130 -52.37 14.14 27.73
CA HIS A 130 -52.15 13.22 26.62
C HIS A 130 -50.85 13.53 25.84
N ASP A 131 -50.57 14.81 25.57
CA ASP A 131 -49.31 15.24 24.95
C ASP A 131 -48.11 15.01 25.86
N ILE A 132 -48.23 15.18 27.19
CA ILE A 132 -47.13 14.91 28.13
C ILE A 132 -46.75 13.41 28.13
N VAL A 133 -47.74 12.52 28.06
CA VAL A 133 -47.53 11.07 28.00
C VAL A 133 -46.93 10.65 26.64
N LEU A 134 -47.46 11.16 25.53
CA LEU A 134 -46.93 10.91 24.18
C LEU A 134 -45.50 11.45 24.02
N MET A 135 -45.21 12.64 24.54
CA MET A 135 -43.88 13.23 24.54
C MET A 135 -42.89 12.41 25.40
N SER A 136 -43.36 11.68 26.41
CA SER A 136 -42.52 10.76 27.18
C SER A 136 -42.15 9.51 26.36
N GLU A 137 -43.10 8.92 25.64
CA GLU A 137 -42.84 7.76 24.77
C GLU A 137 -41.94 8.12 23.58
N GLU A 138 -42.21 9.26 22.94
CA GLU A 138 -41.39 9.80 21.83
C GLU A 138 -39.96 10.08 22.31
N LYS A 139 -39.80 10.70 23.49
CA LYS A 139 -38.49 10.95 24.10
C LYS A 139 -37.76 9.66 24.45
N GLN A 140 -38.48 8.63 24.90
CA GLN A 140 -37.92 7.29 25.13
C GLN A 140 -37.45 6.62 23.83
N ARG A 141 -38.22 6.79 22.74
CA ARG A 141 -37.87 6.29 21.41
C ARG A 141 -36.63 6.99 20.86
N ILE A 142 -36.53 8.30 21.03
CA ILE A 142 -35.37 9.09 20.63
C ILE A 142 -34.11 8.62 21.36
N LEU A 143 -34.15 8.45 22.69
CA LEU A 143 -33.00 7.95 23.46
C LEU A 143 -32.54 6.54 23.02
N LEU A 144 -33.48 5.66 22.69
CA LEU A 144 -33.15 4.32 22.20
C LEU A 144 -32.49 4.37 20.80
N LEU A 145 -32.99 5.24 19.93
CA LEU A 145 -32.42 5.45 18.60
C LEU A 145 -31.03 6.07 18.68
N GLU A 146 -30.81 7.05 19.55
CA GLU A 146 -29.49 7.65 19.80
C GLU A 146 -28.48 6.61 20.28
N ARG A 147 -28.86 5.75 21.24
CA ARG A 147 -28.00 4.64 21.68
C ARG A 147 -27.68 3.67 20.54
N THR A 148 -28.67 3.34 19.72
CA THR A 148 -28.49 2.42 18.58
C THR A 148 -27.60 3.04 17.50
N LEU A 149 -27.78 4.33 17.22
CA LEU A 149 -26.95 5.08 16.28
C LEU A 149 -25.51 5.11 16.76
N HIS A 150 -25.27 5.45 18.03
CA HIS A 150 -23.93 5.46 18.62
C HIS A 150 -23.25 4.09 18.53
N MET A 151 -23.96 3.00 18.85
CA MET A 151 -23.43 1.64 18.66
C MET A 151 -23.08 1.33 17.20
N LYS A 152 -23.90 1.79 16.25
CA LYS A 152 -23.66 1.59 14.81
C LYS A 152 -22.51 2.44 14.29
N GLU A 153 -22.35 3.66 14.78
CA GLU A 153 -21.21 4.52 14.48
C GLU A 153 -19.89 3.91 15.00
N GLU A 154 -19.89 3.37 16.21
CA GLU A 154 -18.74 2.67 16.77
C GLU A 154 -18.39 1.40 15.97
N GLU A 155 -19.39 0.60 15.59
CA GLU A 155 -19.21 -0.56 14.73
C GLU A 155 -18.63 -0.17 13.35
N ASN A 156 -19.15 0.90 12.74
CA ASN A 156 -18.69 1.40 11.45
C ASN A 156 -17.24 1.92 11.54
N LYS A 157 -16.89 2.63 12.62
CA LYS A 157 -15.53 3.06 12.92
C LYS A 157 -14.57 1.86 13.04
N ARG A 158 -14.99 0.82 13.77
CA ARG A 158 -14.21 -0.43 13.94
C ARG A 158 -14.00 -1.14 12.60
N LEU A 159 -15.05 -1.23 11.77
CA LEU A 159 -14.96 -1.84 10.44
C LEU A 159 -14.05 -1.03 9.50
N SER A 160 -14.19 0.28 9.50
CA SER A 160 -13.34 1.19 8.73
C SER A 160 -11.87 1.07 9.13
N GLN A 161 -11.57 0.98 10.42
CA GLN A 161 -10.20 0.75 10.91
C GLN A 161 -9.64 -0.60 10.44
N ARG A 162 -10.46 -1.65 10.47
CA ARG A 162 -10.07 -2.98 9.98
C ARG A 162 -9.81 -2.98 8.47
N LEU A 163 -10.64 -2.28 7.70
CA LEU A 163 -10.48 -2.11 6.26
C LEU A 163 -9.18 -1.36 5.94
N MET A 164 -8.90 -0.24 6.61
CA MET A 164 -7.65 0.50 6.45
C MET A 164 -6.43 -0.36 6.78
N SER A 165 -6.49 -1.13 7.87
CA SER A 165 -5.40 -2.03 8.28
C SER A 165 -5.16 -3.15 7.25
N GLN A 166 -6.23 -3.70 6.67
CA GLN A 166 -6.15 -4.72 5.63
C GLN A 166 -5.56 -4.15 4.33
N SER A 167 -6.01 -2.97 3.90
CA SER A 167 -5.52 -2.31 2.68
C SER A 167 -4.01 -2.05 2.73
N MET A 168 -3.49 -1.57 3.86
CA MET A 168 -2.05 -1.27 4.02
C MET A 168 -1.17 -2.54 4.11
N SER A 169 -1.70 -3.64 4.64
CA SER A 169 -0.96 -4.90 4.73
C SER A 169 -0.67 -5.55 3.37
N SER A 170 -1.52 -5.31 2.37
CA SER A 170 -1.45 -5.93 1.04
C SER A 170 -0.45 -5.27 0.08
N VAL A 171 0.03 -4.06 0.40
CA VAL A 171 0.93 -3.26 -0.46
C VAL A 171 2.41 -3.53 -0.12
N SER A 172 2.73 -3.83 1.14
CA SER A 172 4.12 -4.07 1.59
C SER A 172 4.71 -5.40 1.07
N SER A 173 3.87 -6.39 0.74
CA SER A 173 4.31 -7.74 0.33
C SER A 173 4.65 -7.89 -1.16
N ARG A 174 4.24 -6.97 -2.03
CA ARG A 174 4.19 -7.23 -3.49
C ARG A 174 5.55 -7.30 -4.19
N HIS A 175 6.63 -6.94 -3.48
CA HIS A 175 8.00 -6.91 -4.01
C HIS A 175 9.04 -7.27 -2.95
N SER A 176 8.71 -8.13 -1.97
CA SER A 176 9.73 -8.51 -1.00
C SER A 176 10.87 -9.24 -1.72
N ASP A 177 12.12 -8.80 -1.51
CA ASP A 177 13.35 -9.47 -1.98
C ASP A 177 13.58 -10.83 -1.29
N LYS A 178 12.53 -11.44 -0.75
CA LYS A 178 12.53 -12.73 -0.08
C LYS A 178 12.34 -13.82 -1.14
N ILE A 179 13.24 -14.79 -1.13
CA ILE A 179 13.17 -15.95 -2.01
C ILE A 179 12.13 -16.92 -1.43
N ALA A 180 11.12 -17.27 -2.22
CA ALA A 180 10.19 -18.34 -1.89
C ALA A 180 10.90 -19.69 -1.99
N ILE A 181 10.61 -20.60 -1.05
CA ILE A 181 11.21 -21.95 -0.98
C ILE A 181 10.15 -23.08 -1.03
N ARG A 182 8.86 -22.71 -0.98
CA ARG A 182 7.69 -23.60 -1.01
C ARG A 182 6.51 -22.86 -1.64
N ASP A 183 5.51 -23.62 -2.07
CA ASP A 183 4.18 -23.14 -2.48
C ASP A 183 4.21 -21.98 -3.49
N PHE A 184 5.11 -22.06 -4.47
CA PHE A 184 5.38 -21.00 -5.43
C PHE A 184 4.12 -20.49 -6.13
N GLN A 185 3.92 -19.18 -6.09
CA GLN A 185 2.88 -18.45 -6.81
C GLN A 185 3.47 -17.59 -7.92
N VAL A 186 2.60 -17.15 -8.83
CA VAL A 186 2.98 -16.21 -9.88
C VAL A 186 3.38 -14.89 -9.22
N GLY A 187 4.56 -14.40 -9.58
CA GLY A 187 5.17 -13.19 -9.01
C GLY A 187 6.19 -13.45 -7.91
N ASP A 188 6.34 -14.68 -7.43
CA ASP A 188 7.32 -14.99 -6.40
C ASP A 188 8.76 -14.92 -6.94
N LEU A 189 9.67 -14.41 -6.11
CA LEU A 189 11.11 -14.48 -6.33
C LEU A 189 11.61 -15.87 -5.96
N VAL A 190 12.31 -16.53 -6.88
CA VAL A 190 12.76 -17.91 -6.71
C VAL A 190 14.23 -18.08 -7.09
N LEU A 191 14.89 -19.02 -6.43
CA LEU A 191 16.23 -19.46 -6.77
C LEU A 191 16.13 -20.65 -7.72
N ILE A 192 16.75 -20.51 -8.89
CA ILE A 192 16.80 -21.55 -9.93
C ILE A 192 18.22 -22.11 -9.92
N ILE A 193 18.34 -23.44 -9.78
CA ILE A 193 19.62 -24.15 -9.70
C ILE A 193 19.70 -25.21 -10.79
N LEU A 194 20.91 -25.51 -11.26
CA LEU A 194 21.15 -26.64 -12.14
C LEU A 194 21.18 -27.92 -11.29
N ASP A 195 20.28 -28.86 -11.59
CA ASP A 195 20.31 -30.20 -11.00
C ASP A 195 21.01 -31.18 -11.95
N GLU A 196 22.19 -31.65 -11.55
CA GLU A 196 23.00 -32.58 -12.33
C GLU A 196 22.34 -33.95 -12.51
N ARG A 197 21.48 -34.37 -11.58
CA ARG A 197 20.77 -35.67 -11.65
C ARG A 197 19.81 -35.69 -12.83
N HIS A 198 19.10 -34.58 -13.00
CA HIS A 198 18.12 -34.40 -14.06
C HIS A 198 18.72 -33.76 -15.32
N ASP A 199 19.94 -33.21 -15.24
CA ASP A 199 20.57 -32.39 -16.28
C ASP A 199 19.67 -31.23 -16.75
N ASN A 200 18.93 -30.66 -15.80
CA ASN A 200 17.95 -29.60 -16.04
C ASN A 200 17.97 -28.57 -14.91
N TYR A 201 17.51 -27.36 -15.21
CA TYR A 201 17.32 -26.34 -14.18
C TYR A 201 16.02 -26.58 -13.42
N VAL A 202 16.09 -26.50 -12.09
CA VAL A 202 14.96 -26.68 -11.17
C VAL A 202 14.90 -25.50 -10.19
N LEU A 203 13.72 -25.20 -9.67
CA LEU A 203 13.59 -24.25 -8.57
C LEU A 203 14.06 -24.94 -7.28
N PHE A 204 14.84 -24.23 -6.47
CA PHE A 204 15.21 -24.66 -5.13
C PHE A 204 13.95 -24.73 -4.26
N THR A 205 13.64 -25.92 -3.78
CA THR A 205 12.51 -26.14 -2.88
C THR A 205 12.91 -27.08 -1.75
N VAL A 206 12.31 -26.87 -0.59
CA VAL A 206 12.44 -27.78 0.57
C VAL A 206 11.36 -28.88 0.56
N GLY A 207 10.45 -28.85 -0.43
CA GLY A 207 9.39 -29.85 -0.57
C GLY A 207 9.81 -31.07 -1.40
N PRO A 208 9.02 -32.17 -1.38
CA PRO A 208 9.27 -33.36 -2.20
C PRO A 208 8.89 -33.16 -3.69
N THR A 209 8.13 -32.11 -3.99
CA THR A 209 7.64 -31.83 -5.35
C THR A 209 8.70 -31.14 -6.18
N LEU A 210 8.99 -31.67 -7.37
CA LEU A 210 9.95 -31.07 -8.30
C LEU A 210 9.32 -29.93 -9.12
N TYR A 211 10.11 -28.88 -9.35
CA TYR A 211 9.74 -27.71 -10.14
C TYR A 211 10.77 -27.48 -11.23
N PHE A 212 10.52 -27.96 -12.44
CA PHE A 212 11.42 -27.83 -13.57
C PHE A 212 11.23 -26.49 -14.29
N LEU A 213 12.34 -25.84 -14.66
CA LEU A 213 12.29 -24.64 -15.48
C LEU A 213 11.90 -24.97 -16.93
N HIS A 214 11.04 -24.15 -17.51
CA HIS A 214 10.64 -24.26 -18.91
C HIS A 214 11.79 -23.89 -19.86
N SER A 215 11.89 -24.56 -21.01
CA SER A 215 12.94 -24.33 -22.00
C SER A 215 12.93 -22.92 -22.62
N GLU A 216 11.76 -22.31 -22.71
CA GLU A 216 11.59 -20.91 -23.17
C GLU A 216 12.28 -19.92 -22.23
N SER A 217 12.24 -20.17 -20.92
CA SER A 217 12.84 -19.32 -19.90
C SER A 217 14.37 -19.42 -19.85
N LEU A 218 14.96 -20.50 -20.39
CA LEU A 218 16.43 -20.67 -20.40
C LEU A 218 17.14 -19.56 -21.17
N THR A 219 16.55 -19.13 -22.29
CA THR A 219 17.15 -18.04 -23.11
C THR A 219 17.01 -16.70 -22.40
N ALA A 220 15.85 -16.44 -21.78
CA ALA A 220 15.62 -15.19 -21.07
C ALA A 220 16.54 -15.02 -19.86
N LEU A 221 16.86 -16.12 -19.16
CA LEU A 221 17.69 -16.15 -17.95
C LEU A 221 19.20 -16.32 -18.23
N ASP A 222 19.61 -16.29 -19.50
CA ASP A 222 21.00 -16.52 -19.93
C ASP A 222 21.60 -17.83 -19.37
N LEU A 223 20.76 -18.87 -19.27
CA LEU A 223 21.13 -20.18 -18.72
C LEU A 223 21.56 -21.20 -19.78
N LYS A 224 21.39 -20.86 -21.07
CA LYS A 224 21.93 -21.66 -22.17
C LYS A 224 23.45 -21.52 -22.18
N PRO A 225 24.21 -22.63 -22.17
CA PRO A 225 25.65 -22.55 -22.34
C PRO A 225 25.95 -21.95 -23.72
N ALA A 226 26.68 -20.85 -23.76
CA ALA A 226 27.32 -20.43 -25.00
C ALA A 226 28.39 -21.48 -25.33
N THR A 227 28.63 -21.72 -26.62
CA THR A 227 29.62 -22.70 -27.08
C THR A 227 30.97 -22.45 -26.41
N GLY A 228 31.37 -23.35 -25.49
CA GLY A 228 32.65 -23.29 -24.77
C GLY A 228 32.60 -22.83 -23.31
N THR A 229 31.45 -22.38 -22.78
CA THR A 229 31.33 -21.98 -21.36
C THR A 229 30.54 -23.00 -20.52
N SER A 230 30.99 -23.18 -19.26
CA SER A 230 30.28 -23.99 -18.27
C SER A 230 28.90 -23.41 -17.99
N ARG A 231 27.89 -24.27 -17.84
CA ARG A 231 26.53 -23.85 -17.48
C ARG A 231 26.56 -23.10 -16.16
N ARG A 232 25.79 -22.00 -16.07
CA ARG A 232 25.68 -21.22 -14.84
C ARG A 232 25.03 -22.10 -13.75
N PRO A 233 25.61 -22.20 -12.54
CA PRO A 233 25.11 -23.14 -11.53
C PRO A 233 23.75 -22.71 -10.95
N TRP A 234 23.48 -21.41 -10.85
CA TRP A 234 22.24 -20.88 -10.33
C TRP A 234 21.94 -19.45 -10.82
N VAL A 235 20.67 -19.05 -10.78
CA VAL A 235 20.19 -17.70 -11.09
C VAL A 235 18.92 -17.38 -10.29
N LEU A 236 18.68 -16.10 -10.03
CA LEU A 236 17.41 -15.62 -9.47
C LEU A 236 16.42 -15.28 -10.58
N GLY A 237 15.17 -15.68 -10.41
CA GLY A 237 14.11 -15.39 -11.36
C GLY A 237 12.79 -15.11 -10.67
N LYS A 238 11.87 -14.49 -11.41
CA LYS A 238 10.48 -14.28 -10.98
C LYS A 238 9.57 -15.28 -11.68
N VAL A 239 8.73 -15.97 -10.93
CA VAL A 239 7.77 -16.94 -11.49
C VAL A 239 6.71 -16.20 -12.29
N MET A 240 6.51 -16.62 -13.54
CA MET A 240 5.48 -16.07 -14.43
C MET A 240 4.30 -17.02 -14.58
N GLU A 241 4.57 -18.31 -14.78
CA GLU A 241 3.55 -19.32 -15.01
C GLU A 241 3.99 -20.63 -14.36
N LYS A 242 3.04 -21.42 -13.85
CA LYS A 242 3.27 -22.79 -13.38
C LYS A 242 2.25 -23.74 -13.98
N GLU A 243 2.71 -24.86 -14.47
CA GLU A 243 1.90 -25.92 -15.07
C GLU A 243 2.11 -27.21 -14.29
N TYR A 244 1.04 -27.92 -13.98
CA TYR A 244 1.13 -29.24 -13.37
C TYR A 244 1.29 -30.32 -14.43
N CYS A 245 2.30 -31.15 -14.28
CA CYS A 245 2.69 -32.17 -15.25
C CYS A 245 2.81 -33.55 -14.59
N GLN A 246 2.66 -34.58 -15.41
CA GLN A 246 2.91 -35.97 -15.02
C GLN A 246 3.73 -36.68 -16.09
N ALA A 247 4.77 -37.40 -15.66
CA ALA A 247 5.62 -38.19 -16.54
C ALA A 247 4.84 -39.38 -17.13
N LYS A 248 4.52 -39.33 -18.42
CA LYS A 248 3.82 -40.42 -19.13
C LYS A 248 4.76 -41.50 -19.67
N LYS A 249 6.06 -41.23 -19.75
CA LYS A 249 7.08 -42.13 -20.31
C LYS A 249 8.17 -42.38 -19.27
N ALA A 250 8.65 -43.63 -19.17
CA ALA A 250 9.75 -44.00 -18.29
C ALA A 250 11.06 -43.30 -18.71
N GLN A 251 11.34 -43.25 -20.01
CA GLN A 251 12.41 -42.44 -20.56
C GLN A 251 11.85 -41.08 -20.98
N ASN A 252 12.13 -40.04 -20.20
CA ASN A 252 11.70 -38.67 -20.48
C ASN A 252 12.86 -37.70 -20.29
N ARG A 253 12.73 -36.51 -20.89
CA ARG A 253 13.74 -35.45 -20.86
C ARG A 253 14.06 -34.90 -19.46
N PHE A 254 13.19 -35.17 -18.48
CA PHE A 254 13.36 -34.75 -17.09
C PHE A 254 14.06 -35.84 -16.25
N LYS A 255 14.33 -37.03 -16.82
CA LYS A 255 14.95 -38.18 -16.15
C LYS A 255 14.25 -38.55 -14.84
N VAL A 256 12.92 -38.43 -14.79
CA VAL A 256 12.09 -38.84 -13.65
C VAL A 256 11.38 -40.17 -13.92
N PRO A 257 11.04 -40.97 -12.91
CA PRO A 257 10.27 -42.20 -13.11
C PRO A 257 8.90 -41.96 -13.75
N LEU A 258 8.36 -42.98 -14.44
CA LEU A 258 7.00 -42.94 -14.99
C LEU A 258 5.97 -42.72 -13.87
N GLY A 259 4.98 -41.87 -14.12
CA GLY A 259 3.93 -41.52 -13.16
C GLY A 259 4.28 -40.39 -12.20
N THR A 260 5.56 -39.98 -12.13
CA THR A 260 6.01 -38.86 -11.29
C THR A 260 5.28 -37.58 -11.65
N LYS A 261 4.73 -36.89 -10.65
CA LYS A 261 4.05 -35.61 -10.81
C LYS A 261 4.98 -34.48 -10.41
N PHE A 262 5.04 -33.43 -11.21
CA PHE A 262 5.94 -32.29 -11.03
C PHE A 262 5.33 -31.03 -11.62
N TYR A 263 5.91 -29.88 -11.30
CA TYR A 263 5.55 -28.62 -11.93
C TYR A 263 6.56 -28.22 -12.99
N ARG A 264 6.08 -27.60 -14.05
CA ARG A 264 6.89 -26.92 -15.06
C ARG A 264 6.64 -25.42 -14.96
N VAL A 265 7.70 -24.65 -14.73
CA VAL A 265 7.61 -23.23 -14.36
C VAL A 265 8.27 -22.38 -15.43
N LYS A 266 7.57 -21.33 -15.88
CA LYS A 266 8.19 -20.24 -16.64
C LYS A 266 8.62 -19.15 -15.68
N ALA A 267 9.85 -18.69 -15.84
CA ALA A 267 10.41 -17.59 -15.07
C ALA A 267 11.09 -16.57 -15.98
N VAL A 268 11.20 -15.34 -15.47
CA VAL A 268 11.93 -14.23 -16.11
C VAL A 268 13.06 -13.77 -15.19
N PRO A 269 14.14 -13.16 -15.72
CA PRO A 269 15.21 -12.60 -14.92
C PRO A 269 14.71 -11.62 -13.88
N TRP A 270 15.20 -11.77 -12.66
CA TRP A 270 15.04 -10.75 -11.64
C TRP A 270 16.10 -9.66 -11.85
N ASN A 271 15.73 -8.59 -12.58
CA ASN A 271 16.59 -7.42 -12.72
C ASN A 271 16.32 -6.47 -11.55
N ARG A 272 17.21 -6.46 -10.56
CA ARG A 272 17.26 -5.38 -9.58
C ARG A 272 17.81 -4.15 -10.32
N LYS A 273 16.92 -3.26 -10.78
CA LYS A 273 17.36 -1.90 -11.12
C LYS A 273 17.83 -1.29 -9.79
N VAL A 274 19.15 -1.24 -9.63
CA VAL A 274 19.83 -0.51 -8.56
C VAL A 274 19.77 0.97 -8.90
#